data_AF-A0A853D644-F1
#
_entry.id   AF-A0A853D644-F1
#
_cell.length_a   1.000
_cell.length_b   1.000
_cell.length_c   1.000
_cell.angle_alpha   90.00
_cell.angle_beta   90.00
_cell.angle_gamma   90.00
#
_symmetry.space_group_name_H-M   'P 1'
#
loop_
_entity.id
_entity.type
_entity.pdbx_description
1 polymer ?
#
loop_
_entity_poly.entity_id
_entity_poly.type
_entity_poly.pdbx_seq_one_letter_code
_entity_poly.pdbx_strand_id
1 'polypeptide(L)'
;MRRNLLVFIIGIIICSCELTYEDNTRLLVDGQVISFESTVIPELPVDVYALGTFTSFPSRREQVALIGESKLRSDGQYQVITISPENSDFISVAINDIGKNGHNAFWPTLEINGLQPFSLENFKYQVPDIAIGPLENTSVLINRVANMQDTLSYGISYNSTLKEVNLNFGEFDDEVFQRQLFGELYPSDMTREIPLRIIQGDSIKISYSLINNGIVGRGEIKIQYNTDGYTFDF
;
A
#
# COMPACT_ATOMS: atom_id res chain seq x y z
N MET A 1 42.15 2.25 -28.22
CA MET A 1 40.69 2.18 -27.99
C MET A 1 40.28 1.59 -26.63
N ARG A 2 40.93 0.52 -26.11
CA ARG A 2 40.56 -0.10 -24.82
C ARG A 2 40.76 0.75 -23.55
N ARG A 3 41.71 1.69 -23.56
CA ARG A 3 42.04 2.53 -22.38
C ARG A 3 41.00 3.64 -22.10
N ASN A 4 40.36 4.18 -23.13
CA ASN A 4 39.32 5.20 -22.98
C ASN A 4 37.99 4.60 -22.52
N LEU A 5 37.69 3.36 -22.91
CA LEU A 5 36.51 2.62 -22.44
C LEU A 5 36.58 2.33 -20.93
N LEU A 6 37.77 1.97 -20.42
CA LEU A 6 37.97 1.68 -19.00
C LEU A 6 37.82 2.93 -18.12
N VAL A 7 38.33 4.07 -18.59
CA VAL A 7 38.16 5.37 -17.90
C VAL A 7 36.70 5.81 -17.91
N PHE A 8 35.97 5.57 -19.01
CA PHE A 8 34.55 5.87 -19.10
C PHE A 8 33.70 4.99 -18.17
N ILE A 9 33.98 3.69 -18.09
CA ILE A 9 33.30 2.76 -17.18
C ILE A 9 33.61 3.11 -15.72
N ILE A 10 34.86 3.43 -15.39
CA ILE A 10 35.23 3.87 -14.03
C ILE A 10 34.52 5.18 -13.69
N GLY A 11 34.46 6.14 -14.63
CA GLY A 11 33.73 7.41 -14.45
C GLY A 11 32.24 7.23 -14.17
N ILE A 12 31.58 6.25 -14.81
CA ILE A 12 30.18 5.91 -14.54
C ILE A 12 30.00 5.31 -13.14
N ILE A 13 30.96 4.50 -12.67
CA ILE A 13 30.88 3.86 -11.34
C ILE A 13 31.00 4.88 -10.19
N ILE A 14 31.76 5.98 -10.37
CA ILE A 14 31.91 7.03 -9.34
C ILE A 14 30.76 8.05 -9.33
N CYS A 15 29.87 8.02 -10.33
CA CYS A 15 28.63 8.80 -10.35
C CYS A 15 27.45 8.07 -9.73
N SER A 16 27.67 7.00 -8.95
CA SER A 16 26.63 6.49 -8.06
C SER A 16 26.26 7.58 -7.06
N CYS A 17 25.08 8.19 -7.19
CA CYS A 17 24.56 9.17 -6.25
C CYS A 17 24.46 8.53 -4.85
N GLU A 18 25.45 8.79 -4.00
CA GLU A 18 25.39 8.44 -2.58
C GLU A 18 24.44 9.41 -1.88
N LEU A 19 23.61 8.90 -0.97
CA LEU A 19 22.72 9.73 -0.15
C LEU A 19 23.57 10.59 0.78
N THR A 20 23.41 11.91 0.72
CA THR A 20 24.07 12.87 1.61
C THR A 20 23.06 13.41 2.63
N TYR A 21 23.58 13.84 3.78
CA TYR A 21 22.78 14.23 4.93
C TYR A 21 23.25 15.58 5.45
N GLU A 22 22.32 16.41 5.91
CA GLU A 22 22.66 17.67 6.57
C GLU A 22 23.22 17.37 7.97
N ASP A 23 24.50 17.69 8.19
CA ASP A 23 25.25 17.32 9.40
C ASP A 23 24.62 17.80 10.73
N ASN A 24 23.74 18.80 10.71
CA ASN A 24 23.14 19.39 11.91
C ASN A 24 21.61 19.52 11.88
N THR A 25 20.93 19.03 10.85
CA THR A 25 19.48 19.16 10.75
C THR A 25 18.80 17.88 11.18
N ARG A 26 18.07 17.97 12.29
CA ARG A 26 17.22 16.89 12.79
C ARG A 26 15.79 17.14 12.37
N LEU A 27 15.14 16.13 11.83
CA LEU A 27 13.75 16.16 11.43
C LEU A 27 12.91 15.37 12.44
N LEU A 28 11.73 15.88 12.76
CA LEU A 28 10.69 15.14 13.46
C LEU A 28 9.64 14.66 12.45
N VAL A 29 9.48 13.36 12.28
CA VAL A 29 8.37 12.76 11.52
C VAL A 29 7.33 12.26 12.52
N ASP A 30 6.13 12.82 12.50
CA ASP A 30 5.03 12.37 13.35
C ASP A 30 3.74 12.15 12.58
N GLY A 31 2.88 11.31 13.13
CA GLY A 31 1.60 10.97 12.53
C GLY A 31 0.71 10.20 13.48
N GLN A 32 -0.53 10.02 13.02
CA GLN A 32 -1.59 9.32 13.73
C GLN A 32 -2.20 8.26 12.81
N VAL A 33 -2.24 7.02 13.30
CA VAL A 33 -3.00 5.93 12.70
C VAL A 33 -4.34 5.87 13.42
N ILE A 34 -5.44 5.88 12.67
CA ILE A 34 -6.79 5.74 13.20
C ILE A 34 -7.22 4.28 12.99
N SER A 35 -7.66 3.60 14.06
CA SER A 35 -8.17 2.25 13.91
C SER A 35 -9.56 2.22 13.32
N PHE A 36 -9.85 1.17 12.54
CA PHE A 36 -11.20 0.86 12.13
C PHE A 36 -12.03 0.38 13.34
N GLU A 37 -13.25 0.90 13.49
CA GLU A 37 -14.24 0.51 14.51
C GLU A 37 -13.73 0.46 15.96
N SER A 38 -12.82 1.36 16.33
CA SER A 38 -12.22 1.43 17.68
C SER A 38 -11.42 0.19 18.09
N THR A 39 -10.90 -0.57 17.12
CA THR A 39 -9.97 -1.68 17.39
C THR A 39 -8.72 -1.16 18.10
N VAL A 40 -8.25 -1.87 19.12
CA VAL A 40 -7.00 -1.51 19.80
C VAL A 40 -5.82 -1.79 18.87
N ILE A 41 -5.07 -0.75 18.55
CA ILE A 41 -3.84 -0.86 17.76
C ILE A 41 -2.74 -1.40 18.71
N PRO A 42 -2.04 -2.49 18.36
CA PRO A 42 -0.87 -2.93 19.12
C PRO A 42 0.32 -1.98 18.90
N GLU A 43 1.38 -2.13 19.69
CA GLU A 43 2.65 -1.51 19.32
C GLU A 43 3.16 -2.13 18.02
N LEU A 44 3.41 -1.30 17.00
CA LEU A 44 3.91 -1.73 15.68
C LEU A 44 5.23 -1.01 15.39
N PRO A 45 6.22 -1.66 14.75
CA PRO A 45 7.45 -0.98 14.35
C PRO A 45 7.15 0.12 13.33
N VAL A 46 7.83 1.25 13.44
CA VAL A 46 7.73 2.37 12.50
C VAL A 46 9.11 2.69 12.00
N ASP A 47 9.27 2.73 10.69
CA ASP A 47 10.52 3.03 10.00
C ASP A 47 10.34 4.24 9.10
N VAL A 48 11.41 5.03 8.98
CA VAL A 48 11.47 6.19 8.09
C VAL A 48 12.62 6.01 7.12
N TYR A 49 12.36 6.23 5.83
CA TYR A 49 13.30 6.04 4.74
C TYR A 49 13.49 7.32 3.93
N ALA A 50 14.74 7.61 3.55
CA ALA A 50 15.11 8.83 2.82
C ALA A 50 15.18 8.68 1.30
N LEU A 51 14.95 7.49 0.73
CA LEU A 51 15.01 7.28 -0.72
C LEU A 51 14.08 6.13 -1.10
N GLY A 52 13.69 6.09 -2.38
CA GLY A 52 12.96 4.99 -3.01
C GLY A 52 11.44 5.07 -2.86
N THR A 53 10.73 4.63 -3.90
CA THR A 53 9.34 4.20 -3.76
C THR A 53 9.36 2.77 -3.26
N PHE A 54 8.48 2.43 -2.31
CA PHE A 54 8.18 1.02 -2.10
C PHE A 54 7.53 0.51 -3.38
N THR A 55 8.26 -0.30 -4.16
CA THR A 55 7.67 -0.94 -5.31
C THR A 55 6.94 -2.18 -4.83
N SER A 56 5.66 -2.26 -5.18
CA SER A 56 4.77 -3.33 -4.75
C SER A 56 5.38 -4.71 -5.02
N PHE A 57 5.22 -5.56 -4.01
CA PHE A 57 5.62 -6.96 -3.83
C PHE A 57 6.22 -7.73 -5.04
N PRO A 58 7.28 -8.56 -4.84
CA PRO A 58 8.00 -8.79 -3.60
C PRO A 58 9.18 -7.84 -3.50
N SER A 59 9.05 -6.83 -2.64
CA SER A 59 10.18 -6.17 -1.96
C SER A 59 11.40 -5.88 -2.82
N ARG A 60 11.26 -5.10 -3.90
CA ARG A 60 12.44 -4.39 -4.44
C ARG A 60 12.66 -3.14 -3.59
N ARG A 61 13.18 -3.35 -2.39
CA ARG A 61 13.75 -2.32 -1.49
C ARG A 61 15.14 -1.87 -1.95
N GLU A 62 15.46 -2.02 -3.23
CA GLU A 62 16.85 -1.92 -3.71
C GLU A 62 17.43 -0.50 -3.64
N GLN A 63 16.67 0.51 -3.19
CA GLN A 63 17.13 1.90 -3.08
C GLN A 63 16.54 2.65 -1.88
N VAL A 64 16.09 1.95 -0.83
CA VAL A 64 15.57 2.63 0.38
C VAL A 64 16.64 2.70 1.47
N ALA A 65 16.94 3.91 1.94
CA ALA A 65 17.89 4.14 3.02
C ALA A 65 17.13 4.41 4.32
N LEU A 66 17.25 3.50 5.29
CA LEU A 66 16.64 3.67 6.62
C LEU A 66 17.35 4.79 7.38
N ILE A 67 16.58 5.79 7.82
CA ILE A 67 17.09 6.98 8.48
C ILE A 67 16.52 7.20 9.89
N GLY A 68 15.48 6.45 10.26
CA GLY A 68 14.91 6.52 11.59
C GLY A 68 14.00 5.33 11.90
N GLU A 69 13.90 5.00 13.18
CA GLU A 69 13.04 3.92 13.68
C GLU A 69 12.34 4.39 14.96
N SER A 70 11.13 3.91 15.18
CA SER A 70 10.33 4.12 16.39
C SER A 70 9.27 3.03 16.50
N LYS A 71 8.26 3.28 17.32
CA LYS A 71 7.07 2.44 17.44
C LYS A 71 5.81 3.28 17.37
N LEU A 72 4.78 2.68 16.78
CA LEU A 72 3.40 3.11 16.92
C LEU A 72 2.96 2.79 18.35
N ARG A 73 2.39 3.78 19.03
CA ARG A 73 1.79 3.59 20.35
C ARG A 73 0.37 3.04 20.23
N SER A 74 -0.18 2.53 21.32
CA SER A 74 -1.52 1.96 21.35
C SER A 74 -2.66 2.97 21.09
N ASP A 75 -2.37 4.26 21.23
CA ASP A 75 -3.26 5.36 20.85
C ASP A 75 -3.16 5.68 19.34
N GLY A 76 -2.33 4.96 18.58
CA GLY A 76 -2.09 5.16 17.15
C GLY A 76 -1.08 6.26 16.83
N GLN A 77 -0.45 6.90 17.81
CA GLN A 77 0.54 7.96 17.56
C GLN A 77 1.95 7.39 17.41
N TYR A 78 2.73 7.96 16.48
CA TYR A 78 4.15 7.70 16.36
C TYR A 78 4.94 9.00 16.17
N GLN A 79 6.20 8.97 16.59
CA GLN A 79 7.17 10.04 16.41
C GLN A 79 8.54 9.44 16.14
N VAL A 80 9.22 9.92 15.10
CA VAL A 80 10.56 9.48 14.71
C VAL A 80 11.43 10.72 14.55
N ILE A 81 12.57 10.75 15.23
CA ILE A 81 13.59 11.78 15.03
C ILE A 81 14.63 11.21 14.07
N THR A 82 14.89 11.91 12.98
CA THR A 82 15.77 11.46 11.90
C THR A 82 16.66 12.61 11.40
N ILE A 83 17.54 12.34 10.43
CA ILE A 83 18.45 13.30 9.81
C ILE A 83 17.88 13.69 8.44
N SER A 84 17.93 14.98 8.09
CA SER A 84 17.46 15.43 6.78
C SER A 84 18.37 14.92 5.67
N PRO A 85 17.85 14.16 4.69
CA PRO A 85 18.60 13.89 3.48
C PRO A 85 18.71 15.18 2.66
N GLU A 86 19.90 15.50 2.16
CA GLU A 86 20.16 16.70 1.33
C GLU A 86 19.73 16.49 -0.12
N ASN A 87 19.87 15.27 -0.63
CA ASN A 87 19.69 14.92 -2.03
C ASN A 87 18.52 13.95 -2.24
N SER A 88 17.51 14.00 -1.37
CA SER A 88 16.24 13.34 -1.58
C SER A 88 15.07 14.30 -1.42
N ASP A 89 14.18 14.27 -2.39
CA ASP A 89 12.98 15.09 -2.42
C ASP A 89 11.86 14.51 -1.54
N PHE A 90 11.97 13.23 -1.13
CA PHE A 90 10.89 12.51 -0.45
C PHE A 90 11.39 11.65 0.70
N ILE A 91 10.57 11.60 1.74
CA ILE A 91 10.66 10.62 2.81
C ILE A 91 9.48 9.65 2.69
N SER A 92 9.70 8.40 3.07
CA SER A 92 8.65 7.40 3.17
C SER A 92 8.60 6.81 4.58
N VAL A 93 7.40 6.48 5.05
CA VAL A 93 7.19 5.83 6.35
C VAL A 93 6.63 4.44 6.11
N ALA A 94 7.20 3.43 6.75
CA ALA A 94 6.61 2.09 6.81
C ALA A 94 6.21 1.77 8.24
N ILE A 95 4.99 1.30 8.44
CA ILE A 95 4.50 0.82 9.73
C ILE A 95 4.23 -0.68 9.61
N ASN A 96 4.66 -1.44 10.61
CA ASN A 96 4.50 -2.89 10.67
C ASN A 96 5.15 -3.63 9.48
N ASP A 97 6.34 -3.18 9.08
CA ASP A 97 7.05 -3.73 7.94
C ASP A 97 7.44 -5.20 8.12
N ILE A 98 7.29 -5.99 7.05
CA ILE A 98 7.65 -7.42 7.03
C ILE A 98 9.16 -7.53 7.15
N GLY A 99 9.63 -8.22 8.19
CA GLY A 99 11.05 -8.44 8.48
C GLY A 99 11.61 -7.57 9.61
N LYS A 100 10.81 -6.66 10.18
CA LYS A 100 11.21 -5.88 11.36
C LYS A 100 10.90 -6.61 12.66
N ASN A 101 11.73 -6.37 13.67
CA ASN A 101 11.45 -6.86 15.01
C ASN A 101 10.19 -6.18 15.56
N GLY A 102 9.29 -6.97 16.15
CA GLY A 102 7.98 -6.48 16.59
C GLY A 102 6.91 -6.44 15.49
N HIS A 103 7.21 -6.92 14.27
CA HIS A 103 6.17 -7.11 13.25
C HIS A 103 5.02 -7.99 13.77
N ASN A 104 3.80 -7.59 13.45
CA ASN A 104 2.57 -8.28 13.81
C ASN A 104 1.85 -8.77 12.54
N ALA A 105 1.77 -10.09 12.37
CA ALA A 105 1.17 -10.74 11.21
C ALA A 105 -0.37 -10.61 11.13
N PHE A 106 -1.02 -10.08 12.16
CA PHE A 106 -2.45 -9.75 12.16
C PHE A 106 -2.74 -8.33 11.71
N TRP A 107 -1.71 -7.53 11.42
CA TRP A 107 -1.86 -6.19 10.89
C TRP A 107 -1.18 -6.11 9.52
N PRO A 108 -1.72 -5.31 8.58
CA PRO A 108 -1.01 -5.05 7.33
C PRO A 108 0.25 -4.22 7.59
N THR A 109 1.14 -4.21 6.62
CA THR A 109 2.13 -3.13 6.48
C THR A 109 1.44 -1.90 5.92
N LEU A 110 1.73 -0.72 6.46
CA LEU A 110 1.27 0.57 5.92
C LEU A 110 2.48 1.30 5.37
N GLU A 111 2.49 1.56 4.07
CA GLU A 111 3.53 2.32 3.38
C GLU A 111 2.98 3.68 2.99
N ILE A 112 3.65 4.73 3.44
CA ILE A 112 3.28 6.12 3.23
C ILE A 112 4.42 6.74 2.43
N ASN A 113 4.13 7.06 1.18
CA ASN A 113 5.10 7.54 0.21
C ASN A 113 4.89 9.04 -0.09
N GLY A 114 5.97 9.70 -0.47
CA GLY A 114 5.91 11.06 -1.00
C GLY A 114 5.67 12.12 0.07
N LEU A 115 6.21 11.92 1.29
CA LEU A 115 6.27 12.99 2.27
C LEU A 115 7.30 14.01 1.79
N GLN A 116 6.81 15.10 1.19
CA GLN A 116 7.65 16.25 0.87
C GLN A 116 7.93 17.06 2.14
N PRO A 117 9.12 17.67 2.25
CA PRO A 117 9.35 18.70 3.24
C PRO A 117 8.36 19.84 3.02
N PHE A 118 7.35 19.97 3.89
CA PHE A 118 6.73 21.26 4.10
C PHE A 118 7.85 22.18 4.61
N SER A 119 8.12 23.26 3.87
CA SER A 119 9.14 24.29 4.11
C SER A 119 9.96 24.11 5.41
N LEU A 120 11.28 23.93 5.27
CA LEU A 120 12.27 23.66 6.34
C LEU A 120 12.20 24.55 7.60
N GLU A 121 11.35 25.57 7.66
CA GLU A 121 11.18 26.52 8.76
C GLU A 121 10.90 25.85 10.12
N ASN A 122 10.38 24.61 10.16
CA ASN A 122 10.05 23.93 11.42
C ASN A 122 10.65 22.53 11.61
N PHE A 123 11.46 22.04 10.66
CA PHE A 123 12.09 20.70 10.70
C PHE A 123 11.14 19.55 11.10
N LYS A 124 9.87 19.65 10.69
CA LYS A 124 8.80 18.73 11.09
C LYS A 124 8.02 18.26 9.87
N TYR A 125 7.83 16.95 9.78
CA TYR A 125 6.93 16.28 8.85
C TYR A 125 5.73 15.79 9.63
N GLN A 126 4.57 16.37 9.34
CA GLN A 126 3.30 15.91 9.89
C GLN A 126 2.61 15.06 8.84
N VAL A 127 2.57 13.76 9.09
CA VAL A 127 1.82 12.81 8.28
C VAL A 127 0.33 12.98 8.60
N PRO A 128 -0.56 13.07 7.60
CA PRO A 128 -1.99 13.11 7.85
C PRO A 128 -2.48 11.85 8.56
N ASP A 129 -3.63 11.96 9.22
CA ASP A 129 -4.23 10.81 9.89
C ASP A 129 -4.63 9.75 8.86
N ILE A 130 -4.19 8.50 9.06
CA ILE A 130 -4.47 7.39 8.14
C ILE A 130 -5.24 6.29 8.85
N ALA A 131 -6.39 5.92 8.28
CA ALA A 131 -7.20 4.83 8.79
C ALA A 131 -6.66 3.46 8.35
N ILE A 132 -6.53 2.52 9.29
CA ILE A 132 -6.17 1.12 9.01
C ILE A 132 -6.82 0.16 10.00
N GLY A 133 -7.26 -0.99 9.49
CA GLY A 133 -7.77 -2.09 10.28
C GLY A 133 -6.79 -3.27 10.34
N PRO A 134 -7.01 -4.23 11.26
CA PRO A 134 -6.32 -5.51 11.26
C PRO A 134 -6.62 -6.31 9.98
N LEU A 135 -5.83 -7.35 9.74
CA LEU A 135 -6.11 -8.34 8.71
C LEU A 135 -7.20 -9.30 9.20
N GLU A 136 -8.21 -9.51 8.37
CA GLU A 136 -9.31 -10.42 8.65
C GLU A 136 -9.57 -11.38 7.48
N ASN A 137 -10.18 -12.52 7.79
CA ASN A 137 -10.71 -13.41 6.77
C ASN A 137 -12.17 -13.04 6.54
N THR A 138 -12.54 -12.82 5.28
CA THR A 138 -13.90 -12.50 4.84
C THR A 138 -14.21 -13.25 3.55
N SER A 139 -15.38 -13.02 2.95
CA SER A 139 -15.70 -13.55 1.64
C SER A 139 -16.37 -12.52 0.74
N VAL A 140 -16.22 -12.73 -0.56
CA VAL A 140 -17.03 -12.06 -1.59
C VAL A 140 -18.08 -13.06 -2.05
N LEU A 141 -19.34 -12.70 -1.87
CA LEU A 141 -20.47 -13.44 -2.38
C LEU A 141 -20.90 -12.82 -3.72
N ILE A 142 -20.72 -13.57 -4.79
CA ILE A 142 -21.23 -13.21 -6.12
C ILE A 142 -22.56 -13.91 -6.32
N ASN A 143 -23.64 -13.14 -6.55
CA ASN A 143 -24.97 -13.67 -6.81
C ASN A 143 -25.44 -13.28 -8.21
N ARG A 144 -25.96 -14.26 -8.93
CA ARG A 144 -26.68 -14.05 -10.19
C ARG A 144 -28.12 -13.67 -9.87
N VAL A 145 -28.51 -12.45 -10.21
CA VAL A 145 -29.89 -11.97 -10.13
C VAL A 145 -30.50 -11.74 -11.51
N ALA A 146 -29.67 -11.64 -12.55
CA ALA A 146 -30.07 -11.49 -13.95
C ALA A 146 -29.18 -12.30 -14.92
N ASN A 147 -29.42 -12.12 -16.24
CA ASN A 147 -28.57 -12.64 -17.32
C ASN A 147 -28.32 -14.16 -17.29
N MET A 148 -29.37 -14.94 -17.03
CA MET A 148 -29.33 -16.38 -16.73
C MET A 148 -28.70 -17.29 -17.80
N GLN A 149 -28.43 -16.78 -19.00
CA GLN A 149 -27.81 -17.53 -20.10
C GLN A 149 -26.34 -17.19 -20.30
N ASP A 150 -25.84 -16.17 -19.62
CA ASP A 150 -24.52 -15.61 -19.86
C ASP A 150 -23.54 -16.15 -18.82
N THR A 151 -22.30 -16.41 -19.25
CA THR A 151 -21.19 -16.68 -18.33
C THR A 151 -20.65 -15.34 -17.83
N LEU A 152 -20.54 -15.19 -16.51
CA LEU A 152 -19.84 -14.06 -15.91
C LEU A 152 -18.36 -14.42 -15.77
N SER A 153 -17.47 -13.68 -16.42
CA SER A 153 -16.04 -13.67 -16.08
C SER A 153 -15.77 -12.48 -15.19
N TYR A 154 -15.10 -12.68 -14.06
CA TYR A 154 -14.83 -11.61 -13.09
C TYR A 154 -13.35 -11.59 -12.66
N GLY A 155 -12.89 -10.41 -12.26
CA GLY A 155 -11.60 -10.16 -11.62
C GLY A 155 -11.80 -9.32 -10.35
N ILE A 156 -11.33 -9.81 -9.21
CA ILE A 156 -11.40 -9.15 -7.90
C ILE A 156 -10.01 -8.65 -7.54
N SER A 157 -9.87 -7.34 -7.39
CA SER A 157 -8.66 -6.64 -6.96
C SER A 157 -8.81 -6.19 -5.50
N TYR A 158 -7.83 -6.49 -4.65
CA TYR A 158 -7.88 -6.19 -3.21
C TYR A 158 -6.48 -6.12 -2.57
N ASN A 159 -6.42 -5.61 -1.34
CA ASN A 159 -5.20 -5.58 -0.51
C ASN A 159 -5.25 -6.64 0.58
N SER A 160 -4.22 -7.49 0.66
CA SER A 160 -4.18 -8.61 1.61
C SER A 160 -3.19 -8.46 2.76
N THR A 161 -2.18 -7.60 2.59
CA THR A 161 -1.00 -7.54 3.47
C THR A 161 -0.36 -6.18 3.55
N LEU A 162 -0.57 -5.32 2.57
CA LEU A 162 0.05 -4.00 2.50
C LEU A 162 -1.01 -2.99 2.07
N LYS A 163 -1.00 -1.80 2.68
CA LYS A 163 -1.75 -0.62 2.27
C LYS A 163 -0.74 0.46 1.89
N GLU A 164 -0.86 0.97 0.67
CA GLU A 164 -0.01 2.04 0.16
C GLU A 164 -0.80 3.37 0.15
N VAL A 165 -0.18 4.45 0.63
CA VAL A 165 -0.73 5.80 0.64
C VAL A 165 0.29 6.73 0.00
N ASN A 166 -0.06 7.33 -1.14
CA ASN A 166 0.78 8.27 -1.86
C ASN A 166 0.32 9.71 -1.59
N LEU A 167 1.17 10.54 -0.99
CA LEU A 167 0.82 11.92 -0.61
C LEU A 167 1.21 12.98 -1.68
N ASN A 168 1.99 12.56 -2.68
CA ASN A 168 2.67 13.46 -3.61
C ASN A 168 1.80 14.13 -4.70
N PHE A 169 0.51 13.77 -4.83
CA PHE A 169 -0.27 14.13 -6.02
C PHE A 169 -1.44 15.08 -5.80
N GLY A 170 -1.68 15.59 -4.58
CA GLY A 170 -2.81 16.50 -4.31
C GLY A 170 -4.21 15.88 -4.47
N GLU A 171 -4.26 14.69 -5.06
CA GLU A 171 -5.35 13.74 -5.06
C GLU A 171 -4.85 12.53 -4.24
N PHE A 172 -5.68 12.01 -3.33
CA PHE A 172 -5.50 10.67 -2.79
C PHE A 172 -5.76 9.69 -3.95
N ASP A 173 -4.80 9.59 -4.85
CA ASP A 173 -4.97 8.98 -6.17
C ASP A 173 -5.01 7.44 -6.07
N ASP A 174 -5.75 6.85 -7.00
CA ASP A 174 -6.20 5.45 -7.10
C ASP A 174 -5.62 4.43 -6.10
N GLU A 175 -6.49 3.84 -5.28
CA GLU A 175 -6.15 2.68 -4.44
C GLU A 175 -5.36 1.63 -5.23
N VAL A 176 -4.11 1.43 -4.86
CA VAL A 176 -3.23 0.44 -5.48
C VAL A 176 -3.55 -0.93 -4.90
N PHE A 177 -4.25 -1.76 -5.68
CA PHE A 177 -4.56 -3.14 -5.30
C PHE A 177 -3.42 -4.11 -5.66
N GLN A 178 -2.92 -4.86 -4.68
CA GLN A 178 -1.78 -5.78 -4.88
C GLN A 178 -2.16 -7.19 -5.33
N ARG A 179 -3.38 -7.63 -5.00
CA ARG A 179 -3.85 -8.99 -5.32
C ARG A 179 -4.96 -8.90 -6.34
N GLN A 180 -4.95 -9.86 -7.25
CA GLN A 180 -6.02 -10.08 -8.22
C GLN A 180 -6.40 -11.56 -8.22
N LEU A 181 -7.69 -11.83 -8.16
CA LEU A 181 -8.26 -13.16 -8.34
C LEU A 181 -9.21 -13.14 -9.52
N PHE A 182 -9.17 -14.18 -10.34
CA PHE A 182 -10.05 -14.31 -11.50
C PHE A 182 -10.93 -15.54 -11.36
N GLY A 183 -12.12 -15.49 -11.94
CA GLY A 183 -12.99 -16.65 -12.00
C GLY A 183 -14.13 -16.47 -12.97
N GLU A 184 -14.93 -17.52 -13.05
CA GLU A 184 -16.13 -17.56 -13.88
C GLU A 184 -17.32 -18.06 -13.05
N LEU A 185 -18.51 -17.59 -13.39
CA LEU A 185 -19.80 -18.11 -12.93
C LEU A 185 -20.61 -18.55 -14.14
N TYR A 186 -20.80 -19.86 -14.31
CA TYR A 186 -21.53 -20.39 -15.45
C TYR A 186 -23.04 -20.14 -15.33
N PRO A 187 -23.81 -20.26 -16.41
CA PRO A 187 -25.26 -20.05 -16.39
C PRO A 187 -26.04 -20.88 -15.34
N SER A 188 -25.55 -22.09 -15.02
CA SER A 188 -26.13 -22.96 -14.00
C SER A 188 -25.83 -22.52 -12.56
N ASP A 189 -24.84 -21.67 -12.38
CA ASP A 189 -24.34 -21.30 -11.06
C ASP A 189 -25.03 -20.01 -10.62
N MET A 190 -25.82 -20.11 -9.55
CA MET A 190 -26.56 -18.97 -9.01
C MET A 190 -25.71 -18.13 -8.06
N THR A 191 -24.78 -18.76 -7.35
CA THR A 191 -23.97 -18.11 -6.33
C THR A 191 -22.56 -18.66 -6.32
N ARG A 192 -21.60 -17.82 -5.92
CA ARG A 192 -20.24 -18.24 -5.64
C ARG A 192 -19.65 -17.42 -4.51
N GLU A 193 -19.17 -18.13 -3.50
CA GLU A 193 -18.46 -17.53 -2.37
C GLU A 193 -16.96 -17.67 -2.58
N ILE A 194 -16.22 -16.58 -2.39
CA ILE A 194 -14.78 -16.49 -2.60
C ILE A 194 -14.14 -16.03 -1.29
N PRO A 195 -13.41 -16.90 -0.57
CA PRO A 195 -12.76 -16.50 0.66
C PRO A 195 -11.59 -15.57 0.35
N LEU A 196 -11.50 -14.46 1.08
CA LEU A 196 -10.43 -13.48 1.01
C LEU A 196 -9.80 -13.28 2.38
N ARG A 197 -8.54 -12.84 2.38
CA ARG A 197 -7.90 -12.24 3.55
C ARG A 197 -7.53 -10.81 3.20
N ILE A 198 -8.11 -9.85 3.90
CA ILE A 198 -8.08 -8.43 3.55
C ILE A 198 -7.74 -7.55 4.75
N ILE A 199 -7.54 -6.27 4.50
CA ILE A 199 -7.47 -5.23 5.53
C ILE A 199 -8.89 -4.81 5.91
N GLN A 200 -9.23 -4.91 7.19
CA GLN A 200 -10.56 -4.52 7.68
C GLN A 200 -10.84 -3.04 7.37
N GLY A 201 -12.03 -2.79 6.83
CA GLY A 201 -12.47 -1.46 6.40
C GLY A 201 -11.91 -1.00 5.06
N ASP A 202 -11.10 -1.81 4.37
CA ASP A 202 -10.59 -1.51 3.03
C ASP A 202 -11.60 -1.93 1.95
N SER A 203 -11.50 -1.34 0.77
CA SER A 203 -12.41 -1.66 -0.33
C SER A 203 -11.88 -2.81 -1.19
N ILE A 204 -12.75 -3.37 -2.04
CA ILE A 204 -12.34 -4.21 -3.17
C ILE A 204 -12.86 -3.61 -4.48
N LYS A 205 -12.18 -3.95 -5.57
CA LYS A 205 -12.61 -3.59 -6.93
C LYS A 205 -12.93 -4.85 -7.72
N ILE A 206 -14.16 -4.94 -8.23
CA ILE A 206 -14.61 -6.04 -9.08
C ILE A 206 -14.73 -5.52 -10.51
N SER A 207 -13.97 -6.15 -11.41
CA SER A 207 -14.10 -6.01 -12.86
C SER A 207 -14.85 -7.23 -13.39
N TYR A 208 -15.74 -7.03 -14.36
CA TYR A 208 -16.51 -8.15 -14.91
C TYR A 208 -16.82 -8.02 -16.41
N SER A 209 -17.11 -9.17 -17.02
CA SER A 209 -17.56 -9.32 -18.40
C SER A 209 -18.65 -10.39 -18.47
N LEU A 210 -19.74 -10.11 -19.18
CA LEU A 210 -20.79 -11.08 -19.51
C LEU A 210 -20.54 -11.63 -20.90
N ILE A 211 -20.59 -12.96 -21.04
CA ILE A 211 -20.22 -13.66 -22.28
C ILE A 211 -21.32 -14.65 -22.68
N ASN A 212 -21.84 -14.50 -23.90
CA ASN A 212 -22.77 -15.44 -24.54
C ASN A 212 -22.53 -15.41 -26.07
N ASN A 213 -21.74 -16.36 -26.56
CA ASN A 213 -21.24 -16.40 -27.94
C ASN A 213 -20.53 -15.11 -28.40
N GLY A 214 -19.98 -14.34 -27.44
CA GLY A 214 -19.41 -13.02 -27.62
C GLY A 214 -19.53 -12.21 -26.34
N ILE A 215 -18.86 -11.06 -26.26
CA ILE A 215 -18.92 -10.17 -25.09
C ILE A 215 -20.17 -9.29 -25.22
N VAL A 216 -21.06 -9.41 -24.24
CA VAL A 216 -22.36 -8.73 -24.22
C VAL A 216 -22.36 -7.50 -23.31
N GLY A 217 -21.49 -7.47 -22.30
CA GLY A 217 -21.34 -6.35 -21.38
C GLY A 217 -20.06 -6.42 -20.56
N ARG A 218 -19.60 -5.27 -20.06
CA ARG A 218 -18.44 -5.11 -19.16
C ARG A 218 -18.68 -3.99 -18.17
N GLY A 219 -18.07 -4.09 -17.01
CA GLY A 219 -18.13 -3.04 -16.01
C GLY A 219 -17.08 -3.19 -14.92
N GLU A 220 -17.04 -2.19 -14.07
CA GLU A 220 -16.19 -2.13 -12.89
C GLU A 220 -16.99 -1.51 -11.75
N ILE A 221 -16.85 -2.09 -10.56
CA ILE A 221 -17.49 -1.57 -9.34
C ILE A 221 -16.51 -1.65 -8.18
N LYS A 222 -16.47 -0.58 -7.38
CA LYS A 222 -15.77 -0.53 -6.09
C LYS A 222 -16.78 -0.83 -5.00
N ILE A 223 -16.52 -1.85 -4.18
CA ILE A 223 -17.40 -2.28 -3.10
C ILE A 223 -16.70 -1.98 -1.78
N GLN A 224 -17.38 -1.23 -0.93
CA GLN A 224 -16.90 -0.91 0.42
C GLN A 224 -17.13 -2.11 1.34
N TYR A 225 -16.24 -2.28 2.33
CA TYR A 225 -16.40 -3.31 3.34
C TYR A 225 -17.69 -3.12 4.13
N ASN A 226 -18.41 -4.22 4.36
CA ASN A 226 -19.54 -4.31 5.28
C ASN A 226 -19.23 -5.38 6.35
N THR A 227 -19.92 -5.36 7.48
CA THR A 227 -19.74 -6.31 8.59
C THR A 227 -19.90 -7.78 8.18
N ASP A 228 -20.62 -8.06 7.10
CA ASP A 228 -20.86 -9.40 6.57
C ASP A 228 -19.97 -9.74 5.35
N GLY A 229 -18.95 -8.92 5.05
CA GLY A 229 -18.08 -9.06 3.87
C GLY A 229 -18.55 -8.24 2.66
N TYR A 230 -18.47 -8.82 1.46
CA TYR A 230 -18.83 -8.13 0.21
C TYR A 230 -19.87 -8.90 -0.59
N THR A 231 -20.83 -8.18 -1.16
CA THR A 231 -21.84 -8.75 -2.05
C THR A 231 -21.79 -8.08 -3.41
N PHE A 232 -21.74 -8.90 -4.47
CA PHE A 232 -21.84 -8.44 -5.85
C PHE A 232 -23.00 -9.16 -6.56
N ASP A 233 -24.07 -8.41 -6.80
CA ASP A 233 -25.25 -8.87 -7.52
C ASP A 233 -25.18 -8.41 -8.99
N PHE A 234 -25.42 -9.32 -9.95
CA PHE A 234 -25.33 -9.04 -11.39
C PHE A 234 -26.43 -9.69 -12.25
#